data_AF-A0A1B6MGS0-F1
#
_entry.id   AF-A0A1B6MGS0-F1
#
_cell.length_a   1.000
_cell.length_b   1.000
_cell.length_c   1.000
_cell.angle_alpha   90.00
_cell.angle_beta   90.00
_cell.angle_gamma   90.00
#
_symmetry.space_group_name_H-M   'P 1'
#
loop_
_entity.id
_entity.type
_entity.pdbx_description
1 polymer ?
#
loop_
_entity_poly.entity_id
_entity_poly.type
_entity_poly.pdbx_seq_one_letter_code
_entity_poly.pdbx_strand_id
1 'polypeptide(L)'
;EIINKYATEQRALSVQELRDTASMFGGHFIKERLQYGLYGLYPKYRVYIEPLSIFQGMVGHALVVATLQNDRGSLSDKLCEQLWPHLCGMFSPWLAPYFTRHLAEPTAAWIQQLTDDRSVLPPWIVADSGHANKMAAMFVECIRFVLDTLPAASSNMLSCVWQFYVTNFAHNSIKDYILGVMHSNFISLPWQRFFPSLQDVDLMLKVVDQYLPDCHTFLGAVFIEVPWYTWVAHTATTQESSRAHGALLHLLIKLANEPNVRQTAKITSLLLESQQFAWQLVDCSSYESVINWFVMSYDPRVILQLPGEDWSNIDVAALDLLEMAAGYSPKVTHFHSTTLRKRQMFVRASVK
;
A
#
# COMPACT_ATOMS: atom_id res chain seq x y z
N GLU A 1 6.20 18.06 18.18
CA GLU A 1 6.74 18.28 19.54
C GLU A 1 5.68 18.65 20.57
N ILE A 2 4.94 19.76 20.40
CA ILE A 2 3.89 20.17 21.37
C ILE A 2 2.78 19.12 21.51
N ILE A 3 2.29 18.54 20.40
CA ILE A 3 1.26 17.49 20.44
C ILE A 3 1.76 16.24 21.16
N ASN A 4 3.01 15.84 20.94
CA ASN A 4 3.61 14.66 21.59
C ASN A 4 3.72 14.89 23.10
N LYS A 5 4.14 16.11 23.52
CA LYS A 5 4.16 16.50 24.92
C LYS A 5 2.76 16.49 25.53
N TYR A 6 1.77 17.04 24.83
CA TYR A 6 0.38 16.96 25.27
C TYR A 6 -0.05 15.50 25.46
N ALA A 7 0.21 14.62 24.48
CA ALA A 7 -0.20 13.23 24.54
C ALA A 7 0.38 12.45 25.72
N THR A 8 1.60 12.77 26.17
CA THR A 8 2.24 12.12 27.32
C THR A 8 1.85 12.72 28.68
N GLU A 9 1.56 14.02 28.73
CA GLU A 9 1.27 14.75 29.97
C GLU A 9 -0.22 14.88 30.27
N GLN A 10 -1.08 14.76 29.26
CA GLN A 10 -2.53 14.80 29.37
C GLN A 10 -3.06 13.80 30.41
N ARG A 11 -3.87 14.30 31.37
CA ARG A 11 -4.58 13.50 32.39
C ARG A 11 -6.09 13.76 32.44
N ALA A 12 -6.60 14.66 31.62
CA ALA A 12 -8.00 15.10 31.68
C ALA A 12 -8.99 14.10 31.07
N LEU A 13 -8.56 13.27 30.11
CA LEU A 13 -9.38 12.29 29.41
C LEU A 13 -8.79 10.90 29.61
N SER A 14 -9.65 9.97 30.00
CA SER A 14 -9.38 8.54 30.01
C SER A 14 -9.25 7.97 28.59
N VAL A 15 -8.71 6.74 28.49
CA VAL A 15 -8.64 6.03 27.20
C VAL A 15 -10.03 5.84 26.57
N GLN A 16 -11.07 5.62 27.37
CA GLN A 16 -12.43 5.46 26.88
C GLN A 16 -12.98 6.78 26.34
N GLU A 17 -12.81 7.89 27.07
CA GLU A 17 -13.24 9.22 26.61
C GLU A 17 -12.51 9.64 25.32
N LEU A 18 -11.24 9.27 25.15
CA LEU A 18 -10.50 9.49 23.90
C LEU A 18 -11.08 8.68 22.73
N ARG A 19 -11.42 7.40 22.96
CA ARG A 19 -12.08 6.56 21.95
C ARG A 19 -13.45 7.10 21.56
N ASP A 20 -14.24 7.50 22.55
CA ASP A 20 -15.57 8.08 22.36
C ASP A 20 -15.48 9.41 21.62
N THR A 21 -14.47 10.23 21.94
CA THR A 21 -14.18 11.47 21.20
C THR A 21 -13.86 11.17 19.74
N ALA A 22 -12.92 10.27 19.44
CA ALA A 22 -12.57 9.91 18.07
C ALA A 22 -13.79 9.37 17.28
N SER A 23 -14.61 8.54 17.92
CA SER A 23 -15.85 8.01 17.34
C SER A 23 -16.89 9.11 17.08
N MET A 24 -17.06 10.05 18.02
CA MET A 24 -17.97 11.19 17.88
C MET A 24 -17.55 12.10 16.72
N PHE A 25 -16.24 12.37 16.58
CA PHE A 25 -15.69 13.11 15.43
C PHE A 25 -16.03 12.43 14.11
N GLY A 26 -15.64 11.15 13.97
CA GLY A 26 -15.91 10.38 12.76
C GLY A 26 -17.40 10.35 12.44
N GLY A 27 -18.24 9.99 13.41
CA GLY A 27 -19.69 9.89 13.23
C GLY A 27 -20.37 11.20 12.88
N HIS A 28 -19.97 12.32 13.51
CA HIS A 28 -20.49 13.64 13.18
C HIS A 28 -20.14 14.03 11.74
N PHE A 29 -18.87 13.94 11.35
CA PHE A 29 -18.43 14.38 10.02
C PHE A 29 -18.86 13.45 8.89
N ILE A 30 -19.04 12.15 9.15
CA ILE A 30 -19.70 11.23 8.20
C ILE A 30 -21.13 11.70 7.93
N LYS A 31 -21.92 11.94 8.99
CA LYS A 31 -23.32 12.41 8.84
C LYS A 31 -23.39 13.73 8.08
N GLU A 32 -22.54 14.69 8.45
CA GLU A 32 -22.45 15.98 7.77
C GLU A 32 -22.11 15.83 6.29
N ARG A 33 -21.14 14.95 5.96
CA ARG A 33 -20.74 14.71 4.58
C ARG A 33 -21.83 14.04 3.75
N LEU A 34 -22.57 13.10 4.33
CA LEU A 34 -23.68 12.43 3.66
C LEU A 34 -24.94 13.32 3.51
N GLN A 35 -25.06 14.38 4.31
CA GLN A 35 -26.17 15.33 4.19
C GLN A 35 -25.85 16.50 3.24
N TYR A 36 -24.63 17.05 3.33
CA TYR A 36 -24.27 18.33 2.71
C TYR A 36 -22.98 18.29 1.86
N GLY A 37 -22.24 17.19 1.87
CA GLY A 37 -20.85 17.13 1.39
C GLY A 37 -20.65 16.68 -0.05
N LEU A 38 -21.36 17.28 -1.03
CA LEU A 38 -21.14 16.99 -2.47
C LEU A 38 -19.67 17.21 -2.89
N TYR A 39 -19.07 18.27 -2.36
CA TYR A 39 -17.70 18.68 -2.62
C TYR A 39 -16.77 18.40 -1.43
N GLY A 40 -17.18 17.45 -0.58
CA GLY A 40 -16.52 17.20 0.70
C GLY A 40 -16.90 18.21 1.80
N LEU A 41 -16.15 18.19 2.90
CA LEU A 41 -16.39 19.01 4.09
C LEU A 41 -15.63 20.35 4.05
N TYR A 42 -14.56 20.44 3.27
CA TYR A 42 -13.64 21.59 3.27
C TYR A 42 -14.30 22.94 2.96
N PRO A 43 -15.24 23.07 2.01
CA PRO A 43 -15.90 24.35 1.75
C PRO A 43 -16.62 24.92 2.99
N LYS A 44 -17.26 24.06 3.78
CA LYS A 44 -18.01 24.45 4.98
C LYS A 44 -17.07 24.79 6.15
N TYR A 45 -15.99 24.04 6.31
CA TYR A 45 -15.10 24.15 7.47
C TYR A 45 -13.77 24.85 7.16
N ARG A 46 -13.65 25.57 6.05
CA ARG A 46 -12.39 26.15 5.54
C ARG A 46 -11.56 26.86 6.61
N VAL A 47 -12.18 27.74 7.39
CA VAL A 47 -11.50 28.52 8.47
C VAL A 47 -11.13 27.66 9.69
N TYR A 48 -11.74 26.48 9.83
CA TYR A 48 -11.56 25.57 10.95
C TYR A 48 -10.66 24.37 10.63
N ILE A 49 -10.23 24.17 9.37
CA ILE A 49 -9.44 23.00 8.99
C ILE A 49 -8.18 22.84 9.83
N GLU A 50 -7.47 23.93 10.08
CA GLU A 50 -6.24 23.88 10.85
C GLU A 50 -6.50 23.53 12.33
N PRO A 51 -7.34 24.26 13.09
CA PRO A 51 -7.76 23.83 14.42
C PRO A 51 -8.33 22.41 14.49
N LEU A 52 -9.16 21.99 13.53
CA LEU A 52 -9.74 20.65 13.50
C LEU A 52 -8.69 19.58 13.26
N SER A 53 -7.73 19.82 12.36
CA SER A 53 -6.63 18.89 12.11
C SER A 53 -5.77 18.75 13.37
N ILE A 54 -5.38 19.85 14.01
CA ILE A 54 -4.60 19.83 15.26
C ILE A 54 -5.36 19.08 16.35
N PHE A 55 -6.65 19.34 16.52
CA PHE A 55 -7.43 18.68 17.57
C PHE A 55 -7.58 17.17 17.33
N GLN A 56 -7.86 16.74 16.10
CA GLN A 56 -7.84 15.31 15.73
C GLN A 56 -6.44 14.71 15.95
N GLY A 57 -5.37 15.45 15.65
CA GLY A 57 -4.00 15.07 15.95
C GLY A 57 -3.76 14.85 17.44
N MET A 58 -4.20 15.79 18.29
CA MET A 58 -4.11 15.69 19.74
C MET A 58 -4.86 14.48 20.29
N VAL A 59 -6.09 14.25 19.84
CA VAL A 59 -6.88 13.06 20.21
C VAL A 59 -6.18 11.79 19.76
N GLY A 60 -5.68 11.74 18.52
CA GLY A 60 -4.97 10.59 17.97
C GLY A 60 -3.71 10.23 18.78
N HIS A 61 -2.83 11.21 19.03
CA HIS A 61 -1.60 10.98 19.78
C HIS A 61 -1.90 10.59 21.24
N ALA A 62 -2.83 11.28 21.90
CA ALA A 62 -3.23 10.94 23.27
C ALA A 62 -3.83 9.53 23.33
N LEU A 63 -4.61 9.12 22.32
CA LEU A 63 -5.17 7.77 22.25
C LEU A 63 -4.08 6.70 22.16
N VAL A 64 -3.01 6.94 21.39
CA VAL A 64 -1.86 6.01 21.30
C VAL A 64 -1.21 5.84 22.68
N VAL A 65 -0.88 6.95 23.35
CA VAL A 65 -0.22 6.92 24.66
C VAL A 65 -1.14 6.28 25.71
N ALA A 66 -2.41 6.67 25.77
CA ALA A 66 -3.37 6.14 26.73
C ALA A 66 -3.61 4.64 26.54
N THR A 67 -3.71 4.18 25.28
CA THR A 67 -3.86 2.75 24.96
C THR A 67 -2.65 1.96 25.45
N LEU A 68 -1.43 2.46 25.21
CA LEU A 68 -0.20 1.82 25.69
C LEU A 68 -0.11 1.80 27.22
N GLN A 69 -0.50 2.89 27.89
CA GLN A 69 -0.45 2.97 29.36
C GLN A 69 -1.45 2.01 30.02
N ASN A 70 -2.61 1.80 29.39
CA ASN A 70 -3.68 0.96 29.91
C ASN A 70 -3.46 -0.53 29.62
N ASP A 71 -2.74 -0.88 28.55
CA ASP A 71 -2.56 -2.26 28.09
C ASP A 71 -1.08 -2.69 28.11
N ARG A 72 -0.50 -2.74 29.32
CA ARG A 72 0.88 -3.14 29.59
C ARG A 72 1.04 -4.66 29.54
N GLY A 73 0.86 -5.27 28.37
CA GLY A 73 1.07 -6.72 28.22
C GLY A 73 0.47 -7.34 26.97
N SER A 74 -0.41 -6.63 26.25
CA SER A 74 -0.93 -7.13 24.98
C SER A 74 0.14 -7.16 23.89
N LEU A 75 -0.02 -8.14 22.99
CA LEU A 75 0.76 -8.23 21.75
C LEU A 75 0.54 -6.97 20.90
N SER A 76 1.58 -6.58 20.16
CA SER A 76 1.57 -5.46 19.22
C SER A 76 0.39 -5.47 18.25
N ASP A 77 -0.01 -6.66 17.82
CA ASP A 77 -1.09 -6.89 16.86
C ASP A 77 -2.43 -6.41 17.42
N LYS A 78 -2.72 -6.77 18.67
CA LYS A 78 -3.94 -6.35 19.38
C LYS A 78 -3.97 -4.84 19.59
N LEU A 79 -2.83 -4.22 19.88
CA LEU A 79 -2.75 -2.76 20.05
C LEU A 79 -3.05 -2.05 18.71
N CYS A 80 -2.56 -2.58 17.60
CA CYS A 80 -2.86 -2.06 16.27
C CYS A 80 -4.35 -2.18 15.94
N GLU A 81 -4.95 -3.35 16.19
CA GLU A 81 -6.38 -3.60 16.00
C GLU A 81 -7.26 -2.66 16.84
N GLN A 82 -6.82 -2.30 18.04
CA GLN A 82 -7.53 -1.34 18.88
C GLN A 82 -7.38 0.11 18.39
N LEU A 83 -6.20 0.52 17.91
CA LEU A 83 -5.92 1.91 17.53
C LEU A 83 -6.46 2.26 16.14
N TRP A 84 -6.27 1.36 15.18
CA TRP A 84 -6.54 1.63 13.77
C TRP A 84 -7.98 2.09 13.48
N PRO A 85 -9.05 1.43 13.98
CA PRO A 85 -10.41 1.83 13.69
C PRO A 85 -10.73 3.25 14.14
N HIS A 86 -10.18 3.69 15.28
CA HIS A 86 -10.40 5.04 15.80
C HIS A 86 -9.64 6.09 15.01
N LEU A 87 -8.36 5.84 14.67
CA LEU A 87 -7.57 6.75 13.85
C LEU A 87 -8.19 6.86 12.45
N CYS A 88 -8.39 5.74 11.77
CA CYS A 88 -8.98 5.72 10.43
C CYS A 88 -10.39 6.33 10.42
N GLY A 89 -11.26 5.95 11.37
CA GLY A 89 -12.63 6.45 11.44
C GLY A 89 -12.73 7.97 11.66
N MET A 90 -11.83 8.54 12.47
CA MET A 90 -11.79 9.98 12.74
C MET A 90 -11.43 10.80 11.48
N PHE A 91 -10.44 10.36 10.71
CA PHE A 91 -9.95 11.09 9.52
C PHE A 91 -10.69 10.72 8.22
N SER A 92 -11.28 9.53 8.13
CA SER A 92 -11.96 9.01 6.93
C SER A 92 -12.99 9.97 6.30
N PRO A 93 -13.91 10.64 7.04
CA PRO A 93 -14.84 11.58 6.42
C PRO A 93 -14.16 12.77 5.71
N TRP A 94 -12.91 13.08 6.04
CA TRP A 94 -12.12 14.13 5.38
C TRP A 94 -11.25 13.62 4.22
N LEU A 95 -10.86 12.34 4.27
CA LEU A 95 -9.82 11.78 3.41
C LEU A 95 -10.31 10.74 2.40
N ALA A 96 -11.27 9.89 2.78
CA ALA A 96 -11.67 8.75 1.98
C ALA A 96 -12.80 9.13 0.99
N PRO A 97 -12.72 8.78 -0.30
CA PRO A 97 -13.86 8.83 -1.20
C PRO A 97 -14.97 7.87 -0.76
N TYR A 98 -16.23 8.20 -1.06
CA TYR A 98 -17.34 7.28 -0.85
C TYR A 98 -17.79 6.70 -2.18
N PHE A 99 -17.82 5.37 -2.27
CA PHE A 99 -18.36 4.68 -3.43
C PHE A 99 -19.87 4.57 -3.26
N THR A 100 -20.63 5.11 -4.22
CA THR A 100 -22.09 5.23 -4.12
C THR A 100 -22.78 3.88 -3.95
N ARG A 101 -22.24 2.82 -4.56
CA ARG A 101 -22.68 1.41 -4.39
C ARG A 101 -22.59 0.85 -2.95
N HIS A 102 -21.83 1.50 -2.06
CA HIS A 102 -21.62 1.05 -0.68
C HIS A 102 -22.30 1.96 0.35
N LEU A 103 -23.01 3.01 -0.11
CA LEU A 103 -23.72 3.91 0.78
C LEU A 103 -25.01 3.23 1.26
N ALA A 104 -25.10 2.98 2.57
CA ALA A 104 -26.34 2.60 3.23
C ALA A 104 -27.23 3.82 3.48
N GLU A 105 -28.55 3.64 3.43
CA GLU A 105 -29.51 4.70 3.77
C GLU A 105 -29.46 5.06 5.28
N PRO A 106 -29.72 6.32 5.67
CA PRO A 106 -30.24 7.42 4.85
C PRO A 106 -29.16 8.35 4.28
N THR A 107 -29.13 8.49 2.96
CA THR A 107 -28.36 9.50 2.23
C THR A 107 -29.28 10.64 1.77
N ALA A 108 -28.74 11.83 1.52
CA ALA A 108 -29.55 12.93 0.99
C ALA A 108 -30.11 12.59 -0.41
N ALA A 109 -31.32 13.04 -0.74
CA ALA A 109 -31.99 12.74 -2.00
C ALA A 109 -31.16 13.12 -3.25
N TRP A 110 -30.35 14.19 -3.17
CA TRP A 110 -29.46 14.59 -4.26
C TRP A 110 -28.31 13.59 -4.48
N ILE A 111 -27.83 12.89 -3.44
CA ILE A 111 -26.83 11.82 -3.58
C ILE A 111 -27.45 10.66 -4.36
N GLN A 112 -28.69 10.29 -4.03
CA GLN A 112 -29.45 9.23 -4.70
C GLN A 112 -29.73 9.57 -6.17
N GLN A 113 -29.93 10.85 -6.50
CA GLN A 113 -30.12 11.30 -7.88
C GLN A 113 -28.80 11.37 -8.69
N LEU A 114 -27.65 11.47 -8.02
CA LEU A 114 -26.33 11.47 -8.66
C LEU A 114 -25.75 10.08 -8.89
N THR A 115 -26.35 9.03 -8.30
CA THR A 115 -25.81 7.67 -8.40
C THR A 115 -25.89 7.07 -9.80
N ASP A 116 -26.72 7.64 -10.68
CA ASP A 116 -26.83 7.18 -12.08
C ASP A 116 -25.60 7.54 -12.92
N ASP A 117 -24.90 8.65 -12.60
CA ASP A 117 -23.75 9.15 -13.37
C ASP A 117 -22.41 9.17 -12.60
N ARG A 118 -22.41 9.12 -11.26
CA ARG A 118 -21.19 9.18 -10.44
C ARG A 118 -21.04 7.95 -9.53
N SER A 119 -20.07 7.11 -9.86
CA SER A 119 -19.68 5.93 -9.05
C SER A 119 -18.96 6.27 -7.75
N VAL A 120 -18.46 7.50 -7.61
CA VAL A 120 -17.68 7.97 -6.45
C VAL A 120 -18.03 9.41 -6.08
N LEU A 121 -18.21 9.63 -4.78
CA LEU A 121 -18.29 10.93 -4.13
C LEU A 121 -16.91 11.32 -3.58
N PRO A 122 -16.21 12.30 -4.19
CA PRO A 122 -14.87 12.68 -3.76
C PRO A 122 -14.88 13.38 -2.40
N PRO A 123 -13.77 13.28 -1.63
CA PRO A 123 -13.62 13.91 -0.33
C PRO A 123 -13.29 15.42 -0.38
N TRP A 124 -12.83 15.93 -1.52
CA TRP A 124 -12.62 17.35 -1.78
C TRP A 124 -12.65 17.64 -3.29
N ILE A 125 -12.58 18.92 -3.65
CA ILE A 125 -12.34 19.41 -5.01
C ILE A 125 -10.91 19.93 -5.15
N VAL A 126 -10.42 20.10 -6.38
CA VAL A 126 -9.05 20.57 -6.68
C VAL A 126 -8.67 21.84 -5.92
N ALA A 127 -9.59 22.80 -5.78
CA ALA A 127 -9.34 24.07 -5.07
C ALA A 127 -9.05 23.89 -3.57
N ASP A 128 -9.50 22.79 -2.97
CA ASP A 128 -9.32 22.50 -1.55
C ASP A 128 -8.16 21.51 -1.28
N SER A 129 -7.36 21.13 -2.29
CA SER A 129 -6.24 20.19 -2.12
C SER A 129 -5.22 20.63 -1.05
N GLY A 130 -4.99 21.94 -0.89
CA GLY A 130 -4.13 22.46 0.18
C GLY A 130 -4.67 22.18 1.59
N HIS A 131 -5.99 22.28 1.77
CA HIS A 131 -6.65 21.93 3.04
C HIS A 131 -6.66 20.42 3.28
N ALA A 132 -6.92 19.64 2.22
CA ALA A 132 -6.86 18.18 2.28
C ALA A 132 -5.46 17.69 2.68
N ASN A 133 -4.41 18.33 2.14
CA ASN A 133 -3.04 18.01 2.50
C ASN A 133 -2.75 18.23 3.99
N LYS A 134 -3.25 19.31 4.61
CA LYS A 134 -3.10 19.53 6.07
C LYS A 134 -3.72 18.38 6.87
N MET A 135 -4.91 17.93 6.48
CA MET A 135 -5.61 16.83 7.16
C MET A 135 -4.89 15.48 6.93
N ALA A 136 -4.45 15.21 5.71
CA ALA A 136 -3.70 14.00 5.36
C ALA A 136 -2.35 13.93 6.08
N ALA A 137 -1.63 15.06 6.17
CA ALA A 137 -0.38 15.16 6.89
C ALA A 137 -0.55 14.84 8.37
N MET A 138 -1.62 15.34 9.01
CA MET A 138 -1.89 15.03 10.41
C MET A 138 -2.29 13.55 10.62
N PHE A 139 -3.05 12.97 9.69
CA PHE A 139 -3.36 11.54 9.73
C PHE A 139 -2.08 10.69 9.65
N VAL A 140 -1.19 11.01 8.72
CA VAL A 140 0.11 10.35 8.58
C VAL A 140 0.99 10.59 9.81
N GLU A 141 0.93 11.77 10.43
CA GLU A 141 1.68 12.04 11.66
C GLU A 141 1.20 11.18 12.84
N CYS A 142 -0.11 11.00 13.01
CA CYS A 142 -0.64 10.04 13.98
C CYS A 142 -0.15 8.61 13.70
N ILE A 143 -0.10 8.20 12.44
CA ILE A 143 0.43 6.88 12.05
C ILE A 143 1.91 6.79 12.41
N ARG A 144 2.74 7.76 12.03
CA ARG A 144 4.17 7.79 12.40
C ARG A 144 4.37 7.68 13.89
N PHE A 145 3.58 8.43 14.66
CA PHE A 145 3.63 8.38 16.10
C PHE A 145 3.35 6.97 16.64
N VAL A 146 2.42 6.22 16.04
CA VAL A 146 2.24 4.79 16.33
C VAL A 146 3.49 3.99 15.98
N LEU A 147 4.06 4.16 14.79
CA LEU A 147 5.23 3.40 14.34
C LEU A 147 6.45 3.63 15.23
N ASP A 148 6.62 4.84 15.73
CA ASP A 148 7.75 5.21 16.60
C ASP A 148 7.51 4.83 18.07
N THR A 149 6.26 4.87 18.54
CA THR A 149 5.90 4.48 19.91
C THR A 149 5.77 2.96 20.06
N LEU A 150 5.37 2.25 19.00
CA LEU A 150 5.16 0.80 18.96
C LEU A 150 5.93 0.17 17.78
N PRO A 151 7.28 0.09 17.83
CA PRO A 151 8.07 -0.48 16.74
C PRO A 151 7.64 -1.90 16.35
N ALA A 152 7.28 -2.74 17.32
CA ALA A 152 6.80 -4.11 17.08
C ALA A 152 5.45 -4.17 16.33
N ALA A 153 4.64 -3.11 16.41
CA ALA A 153 3.37 -3.01 15.68
C ALA A 153 3.51 -2.34 14.30
N SER A 154 4.74 -1.92 13.93
CA SER A 154 4.95 -1.10 12.73
C SER A 154 4.45 -1.77 11.46
N SER A 155 4.75 -3.07 11.29
CA SER A 155 4.31 -3.80 10.10
C SER A 155 2.78 -3.86 9.99
N ASN A 156 2.10 -4.19 11.08
CA ASN A 156 0.64 -4.30 11.07
C ASN A 156 -0.03 -2.95 10.80
N MET A 157 0.51 -1.87 11.38
CA MET A 157 0.00 -0.53 11.10
C MET A 157 0.20 -0.16 9.63
N LEU A 158 1.36 -0.47 9.04
CA LEU A 158 1.61 -0.26 7.61
C LEU A 158 0.74 -1.17 6.72
N SER A 159 0.42 -2.40 7.16
CA SER A 159 -0.57 -3.27 6.52
C SER A 159 -1.95 -2.63 6.53
N CYS A 160 -2.41 -2.09 7.67
CA CYS A 160 -3.68 -1.37 7.75
C CYS A 160 -3.73 -0.15 6.81
N VAL A 161 -2.62 0.62 6.72
CA VAL A 161 -2.50 1.75 5.79
C VAL A 161 -2.55 1.27 4.33
N TRP A 162 -1.84 0.20 4.00
CA TRP A 162 -1.85 -0.38 2.66
C TRP A 162 -3.25 -0.85 2.26
N GLN A 163 -3.93 -1.58 3.14
CA GLN A 163 -5.32 -2.02 2.90
C GLN A 163 -6.26 -0.84 2.75
N PHE A 164 -6.16 0.18 3.59
CA PHE A 164 -6.92 1.42 3.46
C PHE A 164 -6.68 2.11 2.13
N TYR A 165 -5.43 2.17 1.69
CA TYR A 165 -5.06 2.73 0.41
C TYR A 165 -5.75 1.97 -0.74
N VAL A 166 -5.62 0.65 -0.78
CA VAL A 166 -6.18 -0.18 -1.86
C VAL A 166 -7.70 -0.13 -1.88
N THR A 167 -8.35 -0.16 -0.71
CA THR A 167 -9.81 -0.12 -0.60
C THR A 167 -10.40 1.21 -1.07
N ASN A 168 -9.70 2.33 -0.81
CA ASN A 168 -10.28 3.65 -1.03
C ASN A 168 -9.76 4.36 -2.29
N PHE A 169 -8.53 4.10 -2.72
CA PHE A 169 -7.86 4.92 -3.72
C PHE A 169 -7.44 4.16 -4.98
N ALA A 170 -7.25 2.83 -4.91
CA ALA A 170 -6.87 2.02 -6.07
C ALA A 170 -8.09 1.72 -6.98
N HIS A 171 -8.63 2.75 -7.62
CA HIS A 171 -9.80 2.66 -8.50
C HIS A 171 -9.79 3.77 -9.58
N ASN A 172 -10.22 3.45 -10.79
CA ASN A 172 -10.17 4.34 -11.97
C ASN A 172 -11.01 5.63 -11.84
N SER A 173 -12.06 5.62 -11.02
CA SER A 173 -12.87 6.80 -10.72
C SER A 173 -12.18 7.83 -9.84
N ILE A 174 -11.08 7.48 -9.16
CA ILE A 174 -10.37 8.40 -8.28
C ILE A 174 -9.50 9.32 -9.13
N LYS A 175 -9.50 10.61 -8.80
CA LYS A 175 -8.84 11.65 -9.61
C LYS A 175 -7.43 11.94 -9.11
N ASP A 176 -6.57 12.38 -10.01
CA ASP A 176 -5.13 12.58 -9.78
C ASP A 176 -4.87 13.61 -8.66
N TYR A 177 -5.68 14.66 -8.54
CA TYR A 177 -5.53 15.63 -7.44
C TYR A 177 -5.84 15.05 -6.05
N ILE A 178 -6.59 13.94 -5.99
CA ILE A 178 -6.83 13.19 -4.76
C ILE A 178 -5.64 12.28 -4.49
N LEU A 179 -5.23 11.51 -5.50
CA LEU A 179 -4.09 10.61 -5.45
C LEU A 179 -2.81 11.35 -5.07
N GLY A 180 -2.52 12.49 -5.69
CA GLY A 180 -1.32 13.28 -5.42
C GLY A 180 -1.19 13.72 -3.96
N VAL A 181 -2.29 14.11 -3.31
CA VAL A 181 -2.27 14.43 -1.87
C VAL A 181 -2.01 13.17 -1.04
N MET A 182 -2.71 12.07 -1.33
CA MET A 182 -2.57 10.85 -0.52
C MET A 182 -1.22 10.17 -0.73
N HIS A 183 -0.73 10.06 -1.97
CA HIS A 183 0.56 9.47 -2.31
C HIS A 183 1.73 10.25 -1.70
N SER A 184 1.73 11.58 -1.82
CA SER A 184 2.80 12.41 -1.23
C SER A 184 2.90 12.27 0.30
N ASN A 185 1.76 12.07 0.97
CA ASN A 185 1.73 11.82 2.41
C ASN A 185 2.09 10.36 2.75
N PHE A 186 1.51 9.36 2.08
CA PHE A 186 1.77 7.96 2.41
C PHE A 186 3.18 7.50 2.05
N ILE A 187 3.79 8.02 0.99
CA ILE A 187 5.16 7.62 0.62
C ILE A 187 6.18 8.03 1.68
N SER A 188 5.85 9.04 2.49
CA SER A 188 6.71 9.55 3.56
C SER A 188 6.66 8.71 4.85
N LEU A 189 5.92 7.60 4.86
CA LEU A 189 5.95 6.59 5.92
C LEU A 189 7.19 5.68 5.76
N PRO A 190 7.73 5.11 6.85
CA PRO A 190 8.93 4.26 6.81
C PRO A 190 8.61 2.85 6.30
N TRP A 191 8.34 2.70 5.00
CA TRP A 191 7.97 1.44 4.36
C TRP A 191 9.03 0.33 4.49
N GLN A 192 10.27 0.67 4.87
CA GLN A 192 11.31 -0.32 5.22
C GLN A 192 10.96 -1.14 6.48
N ARG A 193 10.02 -0.65 7.30
CA ARG A 193 9.47 -1.38 8.47
C ARG A 193 8.25 -2.24 8.10
N PHE A 194 7.83 -2.23 6.84
CA PHE A 194 6.68 -3.01 6.39
C PHE A 194 7.09 -4.46 6.11
N PHE A 195 6.39 -5.40 6.74
CA PHE A 195 6.57 -6.84 6.55
C PHE A 195 5.23 -7.44 6.11
N PRO A 196 4.93 -7.43 4.79
CA PRO A 196 3.59 -7.66 4.27
C PRO A 196 3.08 -9.08 4.59
N SER A 197 1.80 -9.20 4.92
CA SER A 197 1.13 -10.51 4.93
C SER A 197 0.89 -11.00 3.49
N LEU A 198 0.52 -12.27 3.30
CA LEU A 198 0.14 -12.75 1.96
C LEU A 198 -1.09 -12.02 1.41
N GLN A 199 -2.02 -11.61 2.28
CA GLN A 199 -3.14 -10.77 1.88
C GLN A 199 -2.66 -9.42 1.33
N ASP A 200 -1.65 -8.81 1.95
CA ASP A 200 -1.09 -7.54 1.46
C ASP A 200 -0.44 -7.73 0.08
N VAL A 201 0.28 -8.83 -0.13
CA VAL A 201 0.88 -9.20 -1.43
C VAL A 201 -0.21 -9.47 -2.49
N ASP A 202 -1.31 -10.13 -2.14
CA ASP A 202 -2.45 -10.31 -3.05
C ASP A 202 -3.06 -8.96 -3.44
N LEU A 203 -3.14 -8.01 -2.50
CA LEU A 203 -3.59 -6.65 -2.79
C LEU A 203 -2.61 -5.89 -3.70
N MET A 204 -1.30 -6.09 -3.54
CA MET A 204 -0.31 -5.55 -4.48
C MET A 204 -0.53 -6.11 -5.89
N LEU A 205 -0.70 -7.43 -6.03
CA LEU A 205 -1.01 -8.05 -7.32
C LEU A 205 -2.28 -7.49 -7.94
N LYS A 206 -3.35 -7.37 -7.14
CA LYS A 206 -4.61 -6.79 -7.58
C LYS A 206 -4.45 -5.36 -8.09
N VAL A 207 -3.59 -4.55 -7.49
CA VAL A 207 -3.32 -3.18 -7.97
C VAL A 207 -2.61 -3.22 -9.31
N VAL A 208 -1.53 -4.02 -9.44
CA VAL A 208 -0.72 -4.11 -10.66
C VAL A 208 -1.48 -4.72 -11.84
N ASP A 209 -2.46 -5.59 -11.57
CA ASP A 209 -3.30 -6.21 -12.61
C ASP A 209 -4.38 -5.26 -13.15
N GLN A 210 -4.56 -4.08 -12.55
CA GLN A 210 -5.46 -3.04 -13.04
C GLN A 210 -4.72 -2.02 -13.91
N TYR A 211 -5.44 -1.23 -14.69
CA TYR A 211 -4.83 -0.15 -15.47
C TYR A 211 -4.90 1.16 -14.68
N LEU A 212 -3.99 1.32 -13.69
CA LEU A 212 -3.96 2.48 -12.77
C LEU A 212 -2.54 3.07 -12.64
N PRO A 213 -2.08 3.90 -13.60
CA PRO A 213 -0.68 4.35 -13.67
C PRO A 213 -0.15 5.05 -12.40
N ASP A 214 -0.93 5.96 -11.81
CA ASP A 214 -0.53 6.64 -10.57
C ASP A 214 -0.46 5.66 -9.39
N CYS A 215 -1.37 4.68 -9.33
CA CYS A 215 -1.36 3.66 -8.29
C CYS A 215 -0.18 2.70 -8.44
N HIS A 216 0.22 2.38 -9.68
CA HIS A 216 1.42 1.57 -9.96
C HIS A 216 2.68 2.30 -9.52
N THR A 217 2.73 3.60 -9.81
CA THR A 217 3.85 4.46 -9.39
C THR A 217 4.00 4.48 -7.88
N PHE A 218 2.89 4.69 -7.15
CA PHE A 218 2.90 4.65 -5.69
C PHE A 218 3.27 3.27 -5.14
N LEU A 219 2.67 2.19 -5.65
CA LEU A 219 3.01 0.83 -5.25
C LEU A 219 4.49 0.53 -5.51
N GLY A 220 5.02 0.89 -6.67
CA GLY A 220 6.44 0.69 -6.99
C GLY A 220 7.36 1.41 -5.99
N ALA A 221 7.01 2.65 -5.61
CA ALA A 221 7.77 3.41 -4.62
C ALA A 221 7.69 2.80 -3.20
N VAL A 222 6.58 2.17 -2.82
CA VAL A 222 6.48 1.38 -1.58
C VAL A 222 7.28 0.08 -1.69
N PHE A 223 7.11 -0.64 -2.80
CA PHE A 223 7.62 -1.99 -3.03
C PHE A 223 9.15 -2.04 -2.96
N ILE A 224 9.85 -1.04 -3.50
CA ILE A 224 11.32 -0.98 -3.48
C ILE A 224 11.91 -0.71 -2.09
N GLU A 225 11.09 -0.27 -1.13
CA GLU A 225 11.53 -0.04 0.25
C GLU A 225 11.30 -1.26 1.15
N VAL A 226 10.44 -2.20 0.76
CA VAL A 226 10.13 -3.40 1.56
C VAL A 226 11.34 -4.33 1.61
N PRO A 227 11.72 -4.86 2.80
CA PRO A 227 12.85 -5.77 2.96
C PRO A 227 12.52 -7.19 2.48
N TRP A 228 12.42 -7.38 1.17
CA TRP A 228 12.02 -8.66 0.56
C TRP A 228 12.94 -9.83 0.91
N TYR A 229 14.24 -9.58 1.11
CA TYR A 229 15.18 -10.64 1.50
C TYR A 229 14.80 -11.32 2.81
N THR A 230 14.49 -10.54 3.86
CA THR A 230 14.08 -11.10 5.16
C THR A 230 12.69 -11.72 5.07
N TRP A 231 11.81 -11.13 4.27
CA TRP A 231 10.46 -11.66 4.02
C TRP A 231 10.48 -13.03 3.34
N VAL A 232 11.31 -13.20 2.32
CA VAL A 232 11.48 -14.47 1.61
C VAL A 232 12.06 -15.54 2.54
N ALA A 233 13.08 -15.20 3.33
CA ALA A 233 13.66 -16.13 4.29
C ALA A 233 12.63 -16.66 5.31
N HIS A 234 11.71 -15.80 5.74
CA HIS A 234 10.62 -16.17 6.65
C HIS A 234 9.54 -17.00 5.96
N THR A 235 9.11 -16.61 4.75
CA THR A 235 8.02 -17.30 4.04
C THR A 235 8.44 -18.65 3.48
N ALA A 236 9.73 -18.86 3.22
CA ALA A 236 10.27 -20.14 2.75
C ALA A 236 9.96 -21.34 3.66
N THR A 237 9.76 -21.10 4.98
CA THR A 237 9.43 -22.16 5.95
C THR A 237 7.93 -22.38 6.14
N THR A 238 7.09 -21.62 5.44
CA THR A 238 5.63 -21.68 5.60
C THR A 238 4.99 -22.65 4.61
N GLN A 239 3.77 -23.12 4.91
CA GLN A 239 3.00 -23.98 4.01
C GLN A 239 2.59 -23.26 2.70
N GLU A 240 2.53 -21.93 2.72
CA GLU A 240 2.16 -21.09 1.58
C GLU A 240 3.37 -20.57 0.78
N SER A 241 4.57 -21.14 1.01
CA SER A 241 5.83 -20.67 0.43
C SER A 241 5.82 -20.60 -1.10
N SER A 242 5.23 -21.59 -1.78
CA SER A 242 5.12 -21.61 -3.25
C SER A 242 4.29 -20.44 -3.78
N ARG A 243 3.13 -20.20 -3.18
CA ARG A 243 2.24 -19.08 -3.51
C ARG A 243 2.93 -17.74 -3.25
N ALA A 244 3.60 -17.62 -2.10
CA ALA A 244 4.35 -16.43 -1.71
C ALA A 244 5.43 -16.06 -2.73
N HIS A 245 6.25 -17.04 -3.13
CA HIS A 245 7.34 -16.84 -4.09
C HIS A 245 6.81 -16.59 -5.50
N GLY A 246 5.74 -17.29 -5.91
CA GLY A 246 5.10 -17.06 -7.21
C GLY A 246 4.54 -15.63 -7.34
N ALA A 247 3.85 -15.15 -6.29
CA ALA A 247 3.32 -13.80 -6.23
C ALA A 247 4.44 -12.74 -6.26
N LEU A 248 5.50 -12.94 -5.48
CA LEU A 248 6.65 -12.03 -5.45
C LEU A 248 7.36 -11.97 -6.81
N LEU A 249 7.58 -13.11 -7.46
CA LEU A 249 8.18 -13.15 -8.80
C LEU A 249 7.36 -12.34 -9.80
N HIS A 250 6.03 -12.46 -9.75
CA HIS A 250 5.13 -11.71 -10.60
C HIS A 250 5.22 -10.21 -10.34
N LEU A 251 5.23 -9.78 -9.08
CA LEU A 251 5.39 -8.37 -8.71
C LEU A 251 6.75 -7.80 -9.15
N LEU A 252 7.85 -8.53 -8.93
CA LEU A 252 9.19 -8.12 -9.34
C LEU A 252 9.25 -7.84 -10.84
N ILE A 253 8.77 -8.77 -11.67
CA ILE A 253 8.82 -8.64 -13.12
C ILE A 253 7.87 -7.56 -13.63
N LYS A 254 6.67 -7.43 -13.05
CA LYS A 254 5.71 -6.40 -13.46
C LYS A 254 6.16 -5.00 -13.10
N LEU A 255 6.50 -4.77 -11.83
CA LEU A 255 6.92 -3.46 -11.36
C LEU A 255 8.26 -3.03 -11.96
N ALA A 256 9.15 -3.97 -12.30
CA ALA A 256 10.37 -3.65 -13.03
C ALA A 256 10.10 -3.08 -14.44
N ASN A 257 8.95 -3.35 -15.05
CA ASN A 257 8.60 -2.77 -16.34
C ASN A 257 7.88 -1.42 -16.22
N GLU A 258 7.45 -1.01 -15.02
CA GLU A 258 6.67 0.21 -14.85
C GLU A 258 7.52 1.47 -15.11
N PRO A 259 7.10 2.40 -15.99
CA PRO A 259 7.93 3.50 -16.46
C PRO A 259 8.54 4.38 -15.36
N ASN A 260 7.77 4.65 -14.30
CA ASN A 260 8.24 5.49 -13.18
C ASN A 260 9.14 4.71 -12.21
N VAL A 261 8.94 3.39 -12.09
CA VAL A 261 9.79 2.54 -11.23
C VAL A 261 11.16 2.32 -11.88
N ARG A 262 11.19 2.19 -13.21
CA ARG A 262 12.42 2.04 -14.00
C ARG A 262 13.41 3.19 -13.86
N GLN A 263 12.94 4.37 -13.46
CA GLN A 263 13.79 5.55 -13.23
C GLN A 263 14.60 5.44 -11.92
N THR A 264 14.27 4.49 -11.05
CA THR A 264 14.90 4.35 -9.73
C THR A 264 15.93 3.22 -9.74
N ALA A 265 17.20 3.50 -9.45
CA ALA A 265 18.26 2.48 -9.40
C ALA A 265 17.98 1.33 -8.40
N LYS A 266 17.14 1.57 -7.38
CA LYS A 266 16.77 0.57 -6.37
C LYS A 266 16.06 -0.67 -6.95
N ILE A 267 15.30 -0.52 -8.05
CA ILE A 267 14.63 -1.69 -8.65
C ILE A 267 15.65 -2.65 -9.26
N THR A 268 16.72 -2.13 -9.88
CA THR A 268 17.79 -2.95 -10.43
C THR A 268 18.52 -3.70 -9.33
N SER A 269 18.87 -3.04 -8.22
CA SER A 269 19.50 -3.72 -7.07
C SER A 269 18.58 -4.78 -6.47
N LEU A 270 17.28 -4.51 -6.38
CA LEU A 270 16.31 -5.48 -5.88
C LEU A 270 16.20 -6.71 -6.79
N LEU A 271 16.17 -6.54 -8.11
CA LEU A 271 16.18 -7.65 -9.06
C LEU A 271 17.44 -8.51 -8.90
N LEU A 272 18.62 -7.89 -8.80
CA LEU A 272 19.89 -8.59 -8.62
C LEU A 272 19.95 -9.34 -7.28
N GLU A 273 19.49 -8.73 -6.19
CA GLU A 273 19.39 -9.38 -4.88
C GLU A 273 18.42 -10.56 -4.92
N SER A 274 17.28 -10.39 -5.60
CA SER A 274 16.24 -11.41 -5.71
C SER A 274 16.69 -12.68 -6.45
N GLN A 275 17.76 -12.62 -7.25
CA GLN A 275 18.36 -13.81 -7.89
C GLN A 275 18.82 -14.85 -6.86
N GLN A 276 19.07 -14.45 -5.60
CA GLN A 276 19.51 -15.34 -4.52
C GLN A 276 18.34 -16.06 -3.81
N PHE A 277 17.10 -15.72 -4.14
CA PHE A 277 15.92 -16.28 -3.49
C PHE A 277 15.67 -17.74 -3.90
N ALA A 278 14.88 -18.43 -3.08
CA ALA A 278 14.55 -19.84 -3.22
C ALA A 278 13.52 -20.11 -4.35
N TRP A 279 13.85 -19.75 -5.60
CA TRP A 279 12.91 -19.86 -6.73
C TRP A 279 12.52 -21.29 -7.11
N GLN A 280 13.18 -22.31 -6.56
CA GLN A 280 12.71 -23.70 -6.60
C GLN A 280 11.33 -23.88 -5.93
N LEU A 281 10.89 -22.94 -5.09
CA LEU A 281 9.57 -22.97 -4.48
C LEU A 281 8.46 -22.53 -5.45
N VAL A 282 8.80 -21.85 -6.54
CA VAL A 282 7.82 -21.42 -7.55
C VAL A 282 7.38 -22.62 -8.40
N ASP A 283 6.08 -22.87 -8.39
CA ASP A 283 5.44 -23.92 -9.17
C ASP A 283 5.40 -23.58 -10.68
N CYS A 284 4.98 -24.55 -11.48
CA CYS A 284 4.98 -24.38 -12.93
C CYS A 284 3.94 -23.37 -13.41
N SER A 285 2.76 -23.34 -12.79
CA SER A 285 1.63 -22.49 -13.14
C SER A 285 1.94 -21.02 -12.91
N SER A 286 2.51 -20.69 -11.73
CA SER A 286 2.89 -19.31 -11.43
C SER A 286 3.99 -18.85 -12.37
N TYR A 287 5.00 -19.69 -12.63
CA TYR A 287 6.07 -19.36 -13.57
C TYR A 287 5.53 -19.12 -14.99
N GLU A 288 4.59 -19.95 -15.47
CA GLU A 288 3.95 -19.78 -16.77
C GLU A 288 3.25 -18.43 -16.91
N SER A 289 2.53 -17.99 -15.87
CA SER A 289 1.88 -16.68 -15.85
C SER A 289 2.90 -15.53 -15.98
N VAL A 290 3.99 -15.59 -15.20
CA VAL A 290 5.03 -14.56 -15.21
C VAL A 290 5.73 -14.48 -16.56
N ILE A 291 6.19 -15.62 -17.10
CA ILE A 291 6.96 -15.64 -18.35
C ILE A 291 6.11 -15.21 -19.55
N ASN A 292 4.83 -15.59 -19.59
CA ASN A 292 3.92 -15.13 -20.63
C ASN A 292 3.72 -13.61 -20.56
N TRP A 293 3.60 -13.04 -19.36
CA TRP A 293 3.50 -11.60 -19.19
C TRP A 293 4.80 -10.88 -19.63
N PHE A 294 5.96 -11.44 -19.29
CA PHE A 294 7.26 -10.91 -19.72
C PHE A 294 7.36 -10.81 -21.25
N VAL A 295 7.05 -11.89 -21.97
CA VAL A 295 7.07 -11.93 -23.44
C VAL A 295 6.13 -10.88 -24.06
N MET A 296 5.00 -10.59 -23.42
CA MET A 296 4.05 -9.59 -23.92
C MET A 296 4.47 -8.14 -23.63
N SER A 297 5.40 -7.92 -22.69
CA SER A 297 5.62 -6.59 -22.10
C SER A 297 7.05 -6.06 -22.21
N TYR A 298 8.04 -6.94 -22.40
CA TYR A 298 9.45 -6.59 -22.58
C TYR A 298 9.87 -6.66 -24.05
N ASP A 299 10.95 -5.96 -24.40
CA ASP A 299 11.57 -6.09 -25.72
C ASP A 299 12.24 -7.47 -25.85
N PRO A 300 11.79 -8.34 -26.78
CA PRO A 300 12.33 -9.69 -26.92
C PRO A 300 13.82 -9.72 -27.30
N ARG A 301 14.37 -8.62 -27.83
CA ARG A 301 15.77 -8.55 -28.24
C ARG A 301 16.74 -8.61 -27.05
N VAL A 302 16.28 -8.32 -25.83
CA VAL A 302 17.11 -8.42 -24.60
C VAL A 302 17.75 -9.80 -24.42
N ILE A 303 17.11 -10.84 -24.97
CA ILE A 303 17.59 -12.23 -24.92
C ILE A 303 18.87 -12.43 -25.74
N LEU A 304 19.07 -11.63 -26.79
CA LEU A 304 20.21 -11.77 -27.68
C LEU A 304 21.49 -11.18 -27.08
N GLN A 305 21.37 -10.23 -26.13
CA GLN A 305 22.47 -9.51 -25.50
C GLN A 305 23.58 -9.15 -26.50
N LEU A 306 23.20 -8.58 -27.65
CA LEU A 306 24.11 -8.37 -28.78
C LEU A 306 25.29 -7.46 -28.36
N PRO A 307 26.54 -7.81 -28.74
CA PRO A 307 27.69 -6.99 -28.41
C PRO A 307 27.59 -5.60 -29.06
N GLY A 308 27.72 -4.54 -28.26
CA GLY A 308 27.72 -3.16 -28.73
C GLY A 308 26.36 -2.44 -28.70
N GLU A 309 25.31 -3.09 -28.19
CA GLU A 309 24.03 -2.42 -27.87
C GLU A 309 23.95 -2.09 -26.37
N ASP A 310 23.50 -0.88 -26.05
CA ASP A 310 23.23 -0.44 -24.68
C ASP A 310 21.90 -1.03 -24.20
N TRP A 311 21.94 -2.25 -23.68
CA TRP A 311 20.77 -2.89 -23.10
C TRP A 311 20.35 -2.23 -21.78
N SER A 312 19.04 -2.17 -21.54
CA SER A 312 18.53 -1.76 -20.23
C SER A 312 18.96 -2.77 -19.18
N ASN A 313 19.77 -2.32 -18.20
CA ASN A 313 20.21 -3.16 -17.08
C ASN A 313 19.03 -3.79 -16.32
N ILE A 314 17.87 -3.16 -16.34
CA ILE A 314 16.64 -3.68 -15.72
C ILE A 314 16.10 -4.87 -16.51
N ASP A 315 16.05 -4.76 -17.84
CA ASP A 315 15.52 -5.83 -18.70
C ASP A 315 16.43 -7.06 -18.64
N VAL A 316 17.76 -6.84 -18.62
CA VAL A 316 18.74 -7.91 -18.42
C VAL A 316 18.57 -8.55 -17.04
N ALA A 317 18.47 -7.76 -15.96
CA ALA A 317 18.29 -8.30 -14.61
C ALA A 317 16.97 -9.06 -14.45
N ALA A 318 15.90 -8.62 -15.12
CA ALA A 318 14.61 -9.31 -15.14
C ALA A 318 14.70 -10.65 -15.91
N LEU A 319 15.40 -10.67 -17.04
CA LEU A 319 15.65 -11.90 -17.79
C LEU A 319 16.49 -12.91 -16.97
N ASP A 320 17.58 -12.45 -16.37
CA ASP A 320 18.45 -13.29 -15.53
C ASP A 320 17.66 -13.87 -14.34
N LEU A 321 16.76 -13.09 -13.74
CA LEU A 321 15.87 -13.56 -12.68
C LEU A 321 14.93 -14.68 -13.17
N LEU A 322 14.37 -14.55 -14.37
CA LEU A 322 13.53 -15.57 -14.97
C LEU A 322 14.31 -16.84 -15.32
N GLU A 323 15.57 -16.70 -15.74
CA GLU A 323 16.49 -17.81 -15.96
C GLU A 323 16.80 -18.56 -14.65
N MET A 324 17.10 -17.82 -13.57
CA MET A 324 17.29 -18.36 -12.23
C MET A 324 16.03 -19.10 -11.75
N ALA A 325 14.85 -18.53 -11.94
CA ALA A 325 13.58 -19.13 -11.53
C ALA A 325 13.17 -20.35 -12.37
N ALA A 326 13.60 -20.42 -13.63
CA ALA A 326 13.49 -21.63 -14.46
C ALA A 326 14.46 -22.74 -14.03
N GLY A 327 15.52 -22.41 -13.29
CA GLY A 327 16.56 -23.34 -12.87
C GLY A 327 17.59 -23.62 -13.97
N TYR A 328 17.86 -22.68 -14.88
CA TYR A 328 18.89 -22.83 -15.93
C TYR A 328 20.30 -22.48 -15.46
N SER A 329 20.42 -21.60 -14.46
CA SER A 329 21.70 -21.15 -13.96
C SER A 329 22.45 -22.24 -13.18
N PRO A 330 23.79 -22.34 -13.34
CA PRO A 330 24.62 -23.29 -12.60
C PRO A 330 24.66 -22.99 -11.09
N LYS A 331 24.22 -21.79 -10.67
CA LYS A 331 24.12 -21.41 -9.25
C LYS A 331 22.96 -22.12 -8.53
N VAL A 332 22.02 -22.71 -9.28
CA VAL A 332 20.83 -23.36 -8.72
C VAL A 332 21.17 -24.78 -8.27
N THR A 333 21.13 -25.01 -6.96
CA THR A 333 21.43 -26.31 -6.34
C THR A 333 20.18 -27.12 -5.98
N HIS A 334 19.02 -26.46 -5.90
CA HIS A 334 17.74 -27.07 -5.53
C HIS A 334 16.73 -26.94 -6.67
N PHE A 335 15.94 -27.99 -6.89
CA PHE A 335 15.01 -28.05 -8.01
C PHE A 335 13.59 -28.42 -7.57
N HIS A 336 12.60 -27.76 -8.16
CA HIS A 336 11.19 -28.17 -8.06
C HIS A 336 10.95 -29.42 -8.91
N SER A 337 9.93 -30.22 -8.59
CA SER A 337 9.51 -31.37 -9.40
C SER A 337 9.14 -30.97 -10.85
N THR A 338 8.67 -29.74 -11.04
CA THR A 338 8.26 -29.19 -12.35
C THR A 338 9.35 -28.37 -13.06
N THR A 339 10.59 -28.39 -12.57
CA THR A 339 11.70 -27.58 -13.13
C THR A 339 11.88 -27.83 -14.63
N LEU A 340 11.79 -29.09 -15.09
CA LEU A 340 11.90 -29.40 -16.51
C LEU A 340 10.89 -28.62 -17.37
N ARG A 341 9.66 -28.47 -16.86
CA ARG A 341 8.60 -27.76 -17.56
C ARG A 341 8.83 -26.24 -17.53
N LYS A 342 9.30 -25.69 -16.40
CA LYS A 342 9.72 -24.26 -16.33
C LYS A 342 10.85 -23.95 -17.33
N ARG A 343 11.84 -24.84 -17.44
CA ARG A 343 12.92 -24.75 -18.43
C ARG A 343 12.39 -24.71 -19.86
N GLN A 344 11.48 -25.64 -20.21
CA GLN A 344 10.85 -25.64 -21.53
C GLN A 344 10.10 -24.33 -21.83
N MET A 345 9.40 -23.76 -20.85
CA MET A 345 8.70 -22.48 -21.01
C MET A 345 9.66 -21.33 -21.26
N PHE A 346 10.76 -21.26 -20.52
CA PHE A 346 11.77 -20.22 -20.70
C PHE A 346 12.40 -20.26 -22.11
N VAL A 347 12.75 -21.44 -22.61
CA VAL A 347 13.24 -21.60 -23.99
C VAL A 347 12.17 -21.19 -25.00
N ARG A 348 10.92 -21.60 -24.79
CA ARG A 348 9.82 -21.21 -25.69
C ARG A 348 9.61 -19.69 -25.71
N ALA A 349 9.73 -19.04 -24.57
CA ALA A 349 9.66 -17.59 -24.44
C ALA A 349 10.85 -16.88 -25.11
N SER A 350 11.98 -17.56 -25.24
CA SER A 350 13.20 -17.03 -25.87
C SER A 350 13.23 -17.14 -27.40
N VAL A 351 12.29 -17.90 -27.98
CA VAL A 351 12.23 -18.17 -29.43
C VAL A 351 11.02 -17.49 -30.09
N LYS A 352 10.04 -17.06 -29.28
CA LYS A 352 8.87 -16.30 -29.72
C LYS A 352 9.18 -14.81 -29.71
#